data_AF-A0A101H4J6-F1
#
_entry.id   AF-A0A101H4J6-F1
#
_cell.length_a   1.000
_cell.length_b   1.000
_cell.length_c   1.000
_cell.angle_alpha   90.00
_cell.angle_beta   90.00
_cell.angle_gamma   90.00
#
_symmetry.space_group_name_H-M   'P 1'
#
loop_
_entity.id
_entity.type
_entity.pdbx_description
1 polymer ?
#
loop_
_entity_poly.entity_id
_entity_poly.type
_entity_poly.pdbx_seq_one_letter_code
_entity_poly.pdbx_strand_id
1 'polypeptide(L)'
;MRRCPQCGSSDLFQIAGGYLGSEYHCKRCGYRGAFIVESDEEMPHPEVRDTESSGMNIPLWIRIVAVIFLLIVIWIALPGW
;
A
#
# COMPACT_ATOMS: atom_id res chain seq x y z
N MET A 1 16.55 -18.06 2.40
CA MET A 1 15.93 -17.48 1.18
C MET A 1 14.78 -16.54 1.53
N ARG A 2 14.63 -15.40 0.82
CA ARG A 2 13.54 -14.44 1.06
C ARG A 2 12.25 -14.93 0.42
N ARG A 3 11.17 -14.98 1.19
CA ARG A 3 9.86 -15.51 0.79
C ARG A 3 8.75 -14.50 1.06
N CYS A 4 7.77 -14.49 0.17
CA CYS A 4 6.59 -13.66 0.30
C CYS A 4 5.74 -14.16 1.47
N PRO A 5 5.36 -13.29 2.43
CA PRO A 5 4.53 -13.69 3.57
C PRO A 5 3.10 -14.10 3.16
N GLN A 6 2.64 -13.67 1.99
CA GLN A 6 1.28 -13.92 1.51
C GLN A 6 1.15 -15.25 0.75
N CYS A 7 2.09 -15.55 -0.14
CA CYS A 7 1.98 -16.69 -1.07
C CYS A 7 3.18 -17.64 -1.01
N GLY A 8 4.15 -17.39 -0.14
CA GLY A 8 5.35 -18.23 0.02
C GLY A 8 6.30 -18.23 -1.18
N SER A 9 6.04 -17.43 -2.22
CA SER A 9 6.92 -17.34 -3.39
C SER A 9 8.25 -16.68 -3.06
N SER A 10 9.33 -17.16 -3.67
CA SER A 10 10.65 -16.50 -3.67
C SER A 10 10.77 -15.41 -4.76
N ASP A 11 9.75 -15.23 -5.61
CA ASP A 11 9.73 -14.21 -6.68
C ASP A 11 9.45 -12.80 -6.13
N LEU A 12 10.37 -12.30 -5.31
CA LEU A 12 10.37 -10.97 -4.73
C LEU A 12 11.42 -10.09 -5.42
N PHE A 13 11.09 -8.84 -5.68
CA PHE A 13 12.05 -7.83 -6.12
C PHE A 13 11.90 -6.56 -5.29
N GLN A 14 13.02 -5.86 -5.08
CA GLN A 14 13.04 -4.63 -4.31
C GLN A 14 12.59 -3.47 -5.21
N ILE A 15 11.62 -2.68 -4.73
CA ILE A 15 11.08 -1.51 -5.44
C ILE A 15 11.55 -0.19 -4.82
N ALA A 16 11.92 -0.19 -3.55
CA ALA A 16 12.55 0.94 -2.87
C ALA A 16 13.57 0.42 -1.84
N GLY A 17 14.65 1.16 -1.65
CA GLY A 17 15.72 0.82 -0.72
C GLY A 17 16.45 2.06 -0.23
N GLY A 18 17.23 1.93 0.84
CA GLY A 18 18.02 3.02 1.43
C GLY A 18 17.86 3.13 2.94
N TYR A 19 18.13 4.31 3.49
CA TYR A 19 18.10 4.55 4.93
C TYR A 19 16.71 4.38 5.56
N LEU A 20 15.65 4.63 4.78
CA LEU A 20 14.25 4.48 5.21
C LEU A 20 13.76 3.02 5.20
N GLY A 21 14.65 2.06 4.93
CA GLY A 21 14.33 0.64 4.81
C GLY A 21 14.12 0.19 3.36
N SER A 22 13.81 -1.09 3.20
CA SER A 22 13.61 -1.74 1.91
C SER A 22 12.15 -2.15 1.73
N GLU A 23 11.57 -1.85 0.58
CA GLU A 23 10.23 -2.27 0.19
C GLU A 23 10.33 -3.31 -0.95
N TYR A 24 9.60 -4.42 -0.80
CA TYR A 24 9.60 -5.53 -1.74
C TYR A 24 8.25 -5.69 -2.42
N HIS A 25 8.27 -6.15 -3.67
CA HIS A 25 7.09 -6.53 -4.44
C HIS A 25 7.18 -7.99 -4.90
N CYS A 26 6.09 -8.74 -4.74
CA CYS A 26 5.99 -10.13 -5.20
C CYS A 26 5.34 -10.22 -6.58
N LYS A 27 6.00 -10.89 -7.52
CA LYS A 27 5.50 -11.09 -8.90
C LYS A 27 4.28 -12.03 -8.98
N ARG A 28 4.07 -12.89 -7.97
CA ARG A 28 3.00 -13.90 -8.00
C ARG A 28 1.67 -13.44 -7.46
N CYS A 29 1.66 -12.76 -6.31
CA CYS A 29 0.42 -12.37 -5.63
C CYS A 29 0.23 -10.85 -5.51
N GLY A 30 1.20 -10.06 -5.99
CA GLY A 30 1.12 -8.61 -5.91
C GLY A 30 1.43 -8.01 -4.53
N TYR A 31 1.83 -8.82 -3.53
CA TYR A 31 2.25 -8.32 -2.22
C TYR A 31 3.27 -7.19 -2.36
N ARG A 32 3.08 -6.11 -1.60
CA ARG A 32 3.97 -4.94 -1.55
C ARG A 32 4.19 -4.53 -0.11
N GLY A 33 5.43 -4.50 0.35
CA GLY A 33 5.74 -4.10 1.72
C GLY A 33 7.18 -4.36 2.15
N ALA A 34 7.55 -3.85 3.32
CA ALA A 34 8.88 -4.00 3.88
C ALA A 34 9.11 -5.36 4.56
N PHE A 35 8.03 -6.08 4.89
CA PHE A 35 8.11 -7.37 5.58
C PHE A 35 8.35 -8.51 4.59
N ILE A 36 9.33 -9.35 4.88
CA ILE A 36 9.71 -10.53 4.10
C ILE A 36 10.10 -11.63 5.07
N VAL A 37 9.77 -12.88 4.73
CA VAL A 37 10.12 -14.03 5.57
C VAL A 37 11.44 -14.59 5.09
N GLU A 38 12.44 -14.64 5.96
CA GLU A 38 13.70 -15.31 5.69
C GLU A 38 13.66 -16.71 6.32
N SER A 39 13.60 -17.74 5.48
CA SER A 39 13.69 -19.14 5.90
C SER A 39 14.71 -19.87 5.06
N ASP A 40 15.46 -20.79 5.66
CA ASP A 40 16.36 -21.69 4.92
C ASP A 40 15.68 -22.97 4.47
N GLU A 41 14.49 -23.27 5.02
CA GLU A 41 13.70 -24.44 4.64
C GLU A 41 12.65 -24.11 3.57
N GLU A 42 12.40 -25.11 2.72
CA GLU A 42 11.35 -25.11 1.70
C GLU A 42 9.97 -25.06 2.37
N MET A 43 9.48 -23.86 2.68
CA MET A 43 8.11 -23.72 3.22
C MET A 43 7.09 -24.31 2.23
N PRO A 44 6.13 -25.12 2.71
CA PRO A 44 4.99 -25.56 1.92
C PRO A 44 4.28 -24.36 1.31
N HIS A 45 3.84 -24.49 0.07
CA HIS A 45 3.16 -23.43 -0.65
C HIS A 45 1.85 -23.06 0.10
N PRO A 46 1.71 -21.86 0.67
CA PRO A 46 0.47 -21.49 1.32
C PRO A 46 -0.63 -21.40 0.26
N GLU A 47 -1.79 -21.96 0.58
CA GLU A 47 -3.00 -21.83 -0.22
C GLU A 47 -3.34 -20.35 -0.34
N VAL A 48 -3.32 -19.85 -1.58
CA VAL A 48 -3.57 -18.44 -1.88
C VAL A 48 -5.04 -18.16 -1.58
N ARG A 49 -5.31 -17.42 -0.49
CA ARG A 49 -6.60 -16.78 -0.25
C ARG A 49 -6.54 -15.37 -0.81
N ASP A 50 -7.15 -15.19 -1.97
CA ASP A 50 -7.43 -13.93 -2.64
C ASP A 50 -8.30 -13.04 -1.73
N THR A 51 -7.62 -12.25 -0.90
CA THR A 51 -8.25 -11.14 -0.18
C THR A 51 -7.99 -9.90 -1.01
N GLU A 52 -8.93 -9.58 -1.90
CA GLU A 52 -8.94 -8.33 -2.65
C GLU A 52 -9.21 -7.17 -1.68
N SER A 53 -8.17 -6.74 -0.98
CA SER A 53 -8.21 -5.48 -0.24
C SER A 53 -7.95 -4.36 -1.25
N SER A 54 -9.02 -3.96 -1.94
CA SER A 54 -9.11 -2.69 -2.65
C SER A 54 -9.02 -1.55 -1.63
N GLY A 55 -7.80 -1.32 -1.13
CA GLY A 55 -7.44 -0.14 -0.36
C GLY A 55 -7.56 1.05 -1.30
N MET A 56 -8.73 1.69 -1.24
CA MET A 56 -9.00 2.93 -1.95
C MET A 56 -8.02 3.96 -1.42
N ASN A 57 -6.89 4.12 -2.12
CA ASN A 57 -5.92 5.19 -1.90
C ASN A 57 -6.60 6.49 -2.33
N ILE A 58 -7.51 7.01 -1.51
CA ILE A 58 -8.10 8.32 -1.70
C ILE A 58 -6.95 9.31 -1.48
N PRO A 59 -6.45 9.94 -2.53
CA PRO A 59 -5.23 10.72 -2.43
C PRO A 59 -5.49 11.96 -1.59
N LEU A 60 -4.51 12.32 -0.75
CA LEU A 60 -4.62 13.36 0.28
C LEU A 60 -5.13 14.71 -0.27
N TRP A 61 -4.86 15.02 -1.54
CA TRP A 61 -5.32 16.23 -2.20
C TRP A 61 -6.84 16.32 -2.35
N ILE A 62 -7.58 15.20 -2.45
CA ILE A 62 -9.05 15.21 -2.54
C ILE A 62 -9.66 15.74 -1.24
N ARG A 63 -9.09 15.37 -0.09
CA ARG A 63 -9.51 15.91 1.22
C ARG A 63 -9.25 17.41 1.30
N ILE A 64 -8.11 17.87 0.79
CA ILE A 64 -7.75 19.30 0.77
C ILE A 64 -8.70 20.09 -0.13
N VAL A 65 -8.97 19.59 -1.34
CA VAL A 65 -9.89 20.24 -2.30
C VAL A 65 -11.31 20.33 -1.72
N ALA A 66 -11.80 19.29 -1.05
CA ALA A 66 -13.11 19.31 -0.41
C ALA A 66 -13.22 20.38 0.69
N VAL A 67 -12.19 20.53 1.52
CA VAL A 67 -12.14 21.57 2.57
C VAL A 67 -12.08 22.97 1.95
N ILE A 68 -11.23 23.17 0.94
CA ILE A 68 -11.13 24.46 0.24
C ILE A 68 -12.46 24.84 -0.41
N PHE A 69 -13.11 23.90 -1.09
CA PHE A 69 -14.42 24.13 -1.70
C PHE A 69 -15.47 24.51 -0.66
N LEU A 70 -15.50 23.82 0.49
CA LEU A 70 -16.37 24.17 1.61
C LEU A 70 -16.10 25.58 2.14
N LEU A 71 -14.84 25.95 2.36
CA LEU A 71 -14.47 27.29 2.82
C LEU A 71 -14.86 28.36 1.80
N ILE A 72 -14.66 28.11 0.51
CA ILE A 72 -15.07 29.02 -0.57
C ILE A 72 -16.60 29.17 -0.58
N VAL A 73 -17.35 28.08 -0.50
CA VAL A 73 -18.81 28.10 -0.46
C VAL A 73 -19.30 28.84 0.79
N ILE A 74 -18.70 28.59 1.95
CA ILE A 74 -18.99 29.30 3.21
C ILE A 74 -18.70 30.80 3.06
N TRP A 75 -17.57 31.17 2.46
CA TRP A 75 -17.18 32.57 2.24
C TRP A 75 -18.11 33.30 1.26
N ILE A 76 -18.56 32.61 0.21
CA ILE A 76 -19.54 33.14 -0.76
C ILE A 76 -20.96 33.20 -0.15
N ALA A 77 -21.33 32.21 0.67
CA ALA A 77 -22.66 32.08 1.27
C ALA A 77 -22.84 32.86 2.57
N LEU A 78 -21.77 33.42 3.15
CA LEU A 78 -21.81 34.41 4.23
C LEU A 78 -21.54 35.81 3.68
N PRO A 79 -22.49 36.44 2.94
CA PRO A 79 -22.40 37.84 2.60
C PRO A 79 -22.78 38.64 3.85
N GLY A 80 -21.82 38.93 4.71
CA GLY A 80 -22.12 39.69 5.92
C GLY A 80 -20.99 39.81 6.92
N TRP A 81 -19.90 40.50 6.55
CA TRP A 81 -19.54 41.76 7.22
C TRP A 81 -18.56 42.58 6.37
#